data_AF-A0A1A7WB44-F1
#
_entry.id   AF-A0A1A7WB44-F1
#
_cell.length_a   1.000
_cell.length_b   1.000
_cell.length_c   1.000
_cell.angle_alpha   90.00
_cell.angle_beta   90.00
_cell.angle_gamma   90.00
#
_symmetry.space_group_name_H-M   'P 1'
#
loop_
_entity.id
_entity.type
_entity.pdbx_description
1 polymer ?
#
loop_
_entity_poly.entity_id
_entity_poly.type
_entity_poly.pdbx_seq_one_letter_code
_entity_poly.pdbx_strand_id
1 'polypeptide(L)'
;SEIRIKAPKRSDQSDDDFLKWLTSIGGTPPELLENPEVLKLFLPALKADLHVVENFSFGKPDVPILSCPITCFDGREDVPHDLQAWREVTSGDFTIRMLDGSHFYLKDSGNEKILLDFITKSLEASEMDYL
;
A
#
# COMPACT_ATOMS: atom_id res chain seq x y z
N SER A 1 7.74 5.82 8.65
CA SER A 1 8.26 5.77 10.03
C SER A 1 9.77 5.69 10.01
N GLU A 2 10.46 6.19 11.03
CA GLU A 2 11.94 6.14 11.13
C GLU A 2 12.52 4.72 11.05
N ILE A 3 11.71 3.71 11.37
CA ILE A 3 12.03 2.29 11.29
C ILE A 3 12.26 1.85 9.83
N ARG A 4 11.48 2.36 8.85
CA ARG A 4 11.69 2.05 7.42
C ARG A 4 12.99 2.64 6.87
N ILE A 5 13.43 3.79 7.39
CA ILE A 5 14.63 4.50 6.91
C ILE A 5 15.92 3.75 7.28
N LYS A 6 15.90 2.96 8.36
CA LYS A 6 17.08 2.24 8.89
C LYS A 6 17.14 0.76 8.48
N ALA A 7 16.07 0.19 7.93
CA ALA A 7 16.07 -1.19 7.48
C ALA A 7 16.90 -1.34 6.19
N PRO A 8 17.54 -2.51 5.94
CA PRO A 8 18.16 -2.78 4.66
C PRO A 8 17.13 -2.65 3.53
N LYS A 9 17.45 -1.84 2.53
CA LYS A 9 16.60 -1.61 1.37
C LYS A 9 16.49 -2.87 0.55
N ARG A 10 15.27 -3.25 0.20
CA ARG A 10 14.97 -4.40 -0.65
C ARG A 10 15.43 -4.14 -2.08
N SER A 11 15.37 -2.88 -2.54
CA SER A 11 15.88 -2.50 -3.86
C SER A 11 17.34 -2.86 -4.08
N ASP A 12 18.12 -2.91 -3.00
CA ASP A 12 19.58 -3.09 -3.03
C ASP A 12 19.99 -4.55 -2.77
N GLN A 13 19.03 -5.45 -2.52
CA GLN A 13 19.30 -6.87 -2.29
C GLN A 13 19.70 -7.61 -3.57
N SER A 14 20.25 -8.81 -3.41
CA SER A 14 20.45 -9.74 -4.53
C SER A 14 19.11 -10.04 -5.23
N ASP A 15 19.13 -10.42 -6.51
CA ASP A 15 17.92 -10.84 -7.22
C ASP A 15 17.24 -12.03 -6.52
N ASP A 16 18.02 -12.97 -5.99
CA ASP A 16 17.51 -14.14 -5.28
C ASP A 16 16.76 -13.78 -4.00
N ASP A 17 17.31 -12.87 -3.18
CA ASP A 17 16.66 -12.46 -1.94
C ASP A 17 15.45 -11.57 -2.20
N PHE A 18 15.53 -10.73 -3.24
CA PHE A 18 14.40 -9.96 -3.73
C PHE A 18 13.25 -10.86 -4.18
N LEU A 19 13.54 -11.91 -4.95
CA LEU A 19 12.54 -12.87 -5.43
C LEU A 19 11.89 -13.67 -4.30
N LYS A 20 12.67 -14.10 -3.29
CA LYS A 20 12.11 -14.74 -2.09
C LYS A 20 11.12 -13.83 -1.39
N TRP A 21 11.47 -12.55 -1.23
CA TRP A 21 10.57 -11.58 -0.63
C TRP A 21 9.32 -11.34 -1.50
N LEU A 22 9.49 -11.12 -2.81
CA LEU A 22 8.39 -10.93 -3.76
C LEU A 22 7.40 -12.11 -3.74
N THR A 23 7.93 -13.33 -3.59
CA THR A 23 7.12 -14.53 -3.44
C THR A 23 6.38 -14.55 -2.10
N SER A 24 7.04 -14.15 -1.01
CA SER A 24 6.46 -14.14 0.34
C SER A 24 5.35 -13.11 0.55
N ILE A 25 5.45 -11.94 -0.10
CA ILE A 25 4.43 -10.89 0.02
C ILE A 25 3.21 -11.20 -0.86
N GLY A 26 3.37 -12.08 -1.85
CA GLY A 26 2.32 -12.52 -2.76
C GLY A 26 2.08 -11.53 -3.91
N GLY A 27 0.93 -11.69 -4.58
CA GLY A 27 0.45 -10.77 -5.61
C GLY A 27 1.10 -10.89 -6.99
N THR A 28 2.23 -11.60 -7.09
CA THR A 28 2.82 -12.05 -8.36
C THR A 28 2.24 -13.42 -8.72
N PRO A 29 1.65 -13.60 -9.92
CA PRO A 29 1.16 -14.90 -10.38
C PRO A 29 2.26 -15.98 -10.36
N PRO A 30 1.98 -17.21 -9.87
CA PRO A 30 2.96 -18.30 -9.84
C PRO A 30 3.60 -18.58 -11.20
N GLU A 31 2.84 -18.46 -12.29
CA GLU A 31 3.31 -18.70 -13.65
C GLU A 31 4.41 -17.72 -14.07
N LEU A 32 4.42 -16.51 -13.50
CA LEU A 32 5.51 -15.54 -13.71
C LEU A 32 6.72 -15.88 -12.85
N LEU A 33 6.50 -16.34 -11.61
CA LEU A 33 7.59 -16.76 -10.71
C LEU A 33 8.34 -18.01 -11.23
N GLU A 34 7.64 -18.86 -11.97
CA GLU A 34 8.20 -20.06 -12.60
C GLU A 34 8.93 -19.79 -13.93
N ASN A 35 8.92 -18.54 -14.43
CA ASN A 35 9.53 -18.17 -15.70
C ASN A 35 10.74 -17.23 -15.52
N PRO A 36 11.98 -17.75 -15.48
CA PRO A 36 13.18 -16.96 -15.24
C PRO A 36 13.43 -15.86 -16.28
N GLU A 37 13.07 -16.09 -17.54
CA GLU A 37 13.28 -15.10 -18.61
C GLU A 37 12.35 -13.90 -18.46
N VAL A 38 11.12 -14.15 -18.03
CA VAL A 38 10.18 -13.09 -17.71
C VAL A 38 10.61 -12.34 -16.45
N LEU A 39 11.03 -13.04 -15.39
CA LEU A 39 11.51 -12.41 -14.17
C LEU A 39 12.71 -11.48 -14.43
N LYS A 40 13.70 -11.93 -15.21
CA LYS A 40 14.86 -11.09 -15.58
C LYS A 40 14.46 -9.77 -16.24
N LEU A 41 13.36 -9.75 -17.00
CA LEU A 41 12.85 -8.55 -17.65
C LEU A 41 12.21 -7.57 -16.65
N PHE A 42 11.47 -8.08 -15.67
CA PHE A 42 10.71 -7.25 -14.72
C PHE A 42 11.50 -6.83 -13.47
N LEU A 43 12.48 -7.63 -13.04
CA LEU A 43 13.25 -7.37 -11.82
C LEU A 43 13.89 -5.97 -11.78
N PRO A 44 14.51 -5.44 -12.85
CA PRO A 44 15.06 -4.09 -12.83
C PRO A 44 14.00 -3.01 -12.55
N ALA A 45 12.81 -3.15 -13.16
CA ALA A 45 11.71 -2.21 -12.97
C ALA A 45 11.14 -2.30 -11.54
N LEU A 46 10.88 -3.51 -11.04
CA LEU A 46 10.38 -3.73 -9.68
C LEU A 46 11.34 -3.18 -8.61
N LYS A 47 12.64 -3.38 -8.80
CA LYS A 47 13.66 -2.82 -7.90
C LYS A 47 13.73 -1.30 -7.99
N ALA A 48 13.59 -0.73 -9.19
CA ALA A 48 13.55 0.72 -9.36
C ALA A 48 12.32 1.35 -8.67
N ASP A 49 11.14 0.75 -8.81
CA ASP A 49 9.92 1.22 -8.14
C ASP A 49 10.06 1.18 -6.62
N LEU A 50 10.60 0.08 -6.07
CA LEU A 50 10.87 0.00 -4.64
C LEU A 50 11.95 0.98 -4.19
N HIS A 51 12.97 1.22 -5.00
CA HIS A 51 13.98 2.22 -4.67
C HIS A 51 13.34 3.60 -4.48
N VAL A 52 12.38 3.98 -5.32
CA VAL A 52 11.64 5.25 -5.15
C VAL A 52 10.88 5.26 -3.82
N VAL A 53 10.12 4.19 -3.53
CA VAL A 53 9.32 4.09 -2.28
C VAL A 53 10.21 4.07 -1.03
N GLU A 54 11.35 3.38 -1.06
CA GLU A 54 12.28 3.24 0.06
C GLU A 54 13.12 4.50 0.30
N ASN A 55 13.28 5.35 -0.72
CA ASN A 55 13.97 6.64 -0.60
C ASN A 55 13.00 7.82 -0.41
N PHE A 56 11.69 7.59 -0.51
CA PHE A 56 10.71 8.64 -0.28
C PHE A 56 10.78 9.08 1.19
N SER A 57 11.10 10.36 1.39
CA SER A 57 11.09 11.00 2.69
C SER A 57 10.00 12.06 2.70
N PHE A 58 9.12 11.98 3.70
CA PHE A 58 8.09 12.96 3.95
C PHE A 58 8.38 13.67 5.26
N GLY A 59 8.68 14.96 5.19
CA GLY A 59 8.78 15.80 6.37
C GLY A 59 7.39 15.92 7.00
N LYS A 60 7.22 15.40 8.22
CA LYS A 60 5.96 15.51 8.95
C LYS A 60 5.57 16.99 9.04
N PRO A 61 4.39 17.38 8.55
CA PRO A 61 4.00 18.78 8.56
C PRO A 61 3.58 19.21 9.98
N ASP A 62 3.82 20.47 10.32
CA ASP A 62 3.42 21.04 11.61
C ASP A 62 1.88 21.18 11.73
N VAL A 63 1.20 21.27 10.59
CA VAL A 63 -0.27 21.34 10.47
C VAL A 63 -0.75 20.39 9.38
N PRO A 64 -1.98 19.85 9.47
CA PRO A 64 -2.51 19.00 8.40
C PRO A 64 -2.50 19.71 7.05
N ILE A 65 -2.00 19.03 6.02
CA ILE A 65 -1.86 19.58 4.67
C ILE A 65 -3.10 19.34 3.80
N LEU A 66 -3.96 18.41 4.20
CA LEU A 66 -5.22 18.09 3.55
C LEU A 66 -6.40 18.50 4.43
N SER A 67 -7.53 18.82 3.80
CA SER A 67 -8.82 19.05 4.47
C SER A 67 -9.88 18.03 4.10
N CYS A 68 -9.59 17.13 3.16
CA CYS A 68 -10.51 16.08 2.75
C CYS A 68 -10.52 14.91 3.74
N PRO A 69 -11.64 14.18 3.88
CA PRO A 69 -11.66 12.93 4.63
C PRO A 69 -10.64 11.92 4.09
N ILE A 70 -10.02 11.15 4.99
CA ILE A 70 -9.11 10.05 4.65
C ILE A 70 -9.64 8.76 5.26
N THR A 71 -9.77 7.71 4.44
CA THR A 71 -10.02 6.35 4.91
C THR A 71 -8.86 5.45 4.50
N CYS A 72 -8.26 4.77 5.49
CA CYS A 72 -7.27 3.73 5.25
C CYS A 72 -7.96 2.36 5.25
N PHE A 73 -7.65 1.55 4.24
CA PHE A 73 -7.99 0.13 4.21
C PHE A 73 -6.72 -0.70 4.41
N ASP A 74 -6.83 -1.80 5.15
CA ASP A 74 -5.71 -2.71 5.35
C ASP A 74 -6.19 -4.15 5.59
N GLY A 75 -5.31 -5.11 5.33
CA GLY A 75 -5.54 -6.53 5.56
C GLY A 75 -5.30 -6.89 7.02
N ARG A 76 -6.17 -7.69 7.64
CA ARG A 76 -5.99 -8.17 9.02
C ARG A 76 -4.73 -9.01 9.20
N GLU A 77 -4.25 -9.61 8.13
CA GLU A 77 -3.08 -10.49 8.09
C GLU A 77 -1.91 -9.82 7.35
N ASP A 78 -2.00 -8.52 7.02
CA ASP A 78 -0.85 -7.80 6.46
C ASP A 78 0.20 -7.53 7.55
N VAL A 79 1.42 -7.27 7.11
CA VAL A 79 2.51 -6.82 7.98
C VAL A 79 2.07 -5.53 8.68
N PRO A 80 2.25 -5.41 10.02
CA PRO A 80 1.80 -4.22 10.73
C PRO A 80 2.36 -2.90 10.16
N HIS A 81 1.45 -1.98 9.86
CA HIS A 81 1.77 -0.60 9.45
C HIS A 81 1.22 0.39 10.47
N ASP A 82 1.86 1.57 10.56
CA ASP A 82 1.34 2.68 11.37
C ASP A 82 0.26 3.43 10.58
N LEU A 83 -0.93 2.84 10.48
CA LEU A 83 -2.06 3.45 9.80
C LEU A 83 -2.53 4.74 10.49
N GLN A 84 -2.35 4.84 11.82
CA GLN A 84 -2.78 6.01 12.61
C GLN A 84 -2.02 7.28 12.22
N ALA A 85 -0.80 7.16 11.70
CA ALA A 85 -0.03 8.29 11.20
C ALA A 85 -0.75 9.08 10.08
N TRP A 86 -1.66 8.44 9.34
CA TRP A 86 -2.48 9.13 8.31
C TRP A 86 -3.45 10.16 8.90
N ARG A 87 -3.80 10.08 10.18
CA ARG A 87 -4.60 11.10 10.83
C ARG A 87 -3.90 12.46 10.86
N GLU A 88 -2.58 12.47 10.91
CA GLU A 88 -1.79 13.70 11.05
C GLU A 88 -1.72 14.52 9.76
N VAL A 89 -2.06 13.92 8.61
CA VAL A 89 -1.97 14.61 7.31
C VAL A 89 -3.26 15.31 6.89
N THR A 90 -4.39 15.05 7.57
CA THR A 90 -5.68 15.68 7.26
C THR A 90 -6.34 16.34 8.46
N SER A 91 -7.05 17.45 8.22
CA SER A 91 -7.98 18.06 9.18
C SER A 91 -9.42 17.54 9.03
N GLY A 92 -9.70 16.75 8.00
CA GLY A 92 -10.98 16.08 7.78
C GLY A 92 -11.14 14.79 8.58
N ASP A 93 -12.27 14.11 8.39
CA ASP A 93 -12.55 12.83 9.06
C ASP A 93 -11.51 11.76 8.70
N PHE A 94 -11.12 10.98 9.70
CA PHE A 94 -10.16 9.89 9.54
C PHE A 94 -10.74 8.57 10.02
N THR A 95 -10.72 7.55 9.15
CA THR A 95 -11.22 6.20 9.46
C THR A 95 -10.23 5.12 9.02
N ILE A 96 -10.15 4.02 9.78
CA ILE A 96 -9.44 2.80 9.38
C ILE A 96 -10.44 1.65 9.25
N ARG A 97 -10.34 0.87 8.18
CA ARG A 97 -11.15 -0.32 7.93
C ARG A 97 -10.26 -1.52 7.65
N MET A 98 -10.36 -2.53 8.51
CA MET A 98 -9.63 -3.80 8.35
C MET A 98 -10.50 -4.80 7.59
N LEU A 99 -9.95 -5.38 6.53
CA LEU A 99 -10.57 -6.43 5.72
C LEU A 99 -9.81 -7.75 5.90
N ASP A 100 -10.47 -8.87 5.63
CA ASP A 100 -9.82 -10.18 5.77
C ASP A 100 -8.78 -10.39 4.67
N GLY A 101 -7.67 -11.05 4.99
CA GLY A 101 -6.53 -11.28 4.09
C GLY A 101 -5.28 -10.47 4.42
N SER A 102 -4.19 -10.76 3.70
CA SER A 102 -2.86 -10.16 3.87
C SER A 102 -2.65 -8.97 2.90
N HIS A 103 -1.41 -8.68 2.48
CA HIS A 103 -1.05 -7.50 1.68
C HIS A 103 -1.90 -7.26 0.42
N PHE A 104 -2.33 -8.34 -0.24
CA PHE A 104 -3.18 -8.29 -1.44
C PHE A 104 -4.67 -8.53 -1.15
N TYR A 105 -5.15 -8.20 0.06
CA TYR A 105 -6.56 -8.35 0.48
C TYR A 105 -7.55 -7.77 -0.53
N LEU A 106 -7.17 -6.67 -1.22
CA LEU A 106 -8.00 -5.98 -2.20
C LEU A 106 -8.28 -6.80 -3.48
N LYS A 107 -7.52 -7.85 -3.74
CA LYS A 107 -7.73 -8.75 -4.89
C LYS A 107 -8.79 -9.83 -4.61
N ASP A 108 -9.23 -9.99 -3.37
CA ASP A 108 -10.39 -10.83 -3.06
C ASP A 108 -11.66 -10.15 -3.59
N SER A 109 -12.49 -10.90 -4.32
CA SER A 109 -13.71 -10.35 -4.95
C SER A 109 -14.73 -9.79 -3.95
N GLY A 110 -14.79 -10.33 -2.73
CA GLY A 110 -15.65 -9.83 -1.67
C GLY A 110 -15.13 -8.49 -1.13
N ASN A 111 -13.83 -8.41 -0.87
CA ASN A 111 -13.16 -7.17 -0.46
C ASN A 111 -13.23 -6.09 -1.55
N GLU A 112 -13.00 -6.44 -2.82
CA GLU A 112 -13.11 -5.53 -3.96
C GLU A 112 -14.50 -4.89 -4.00
N LYS A 113 -15.56 -5.70 -3.85
CA LYS A 113 -16.93 -5.18 -3.79
C LYS A 113 -17.14 -4.23 -2.62
N ILE A 114 -16.64 -4.57 -1.43
CA ILE A 114 -16.75 -3.72 -0.23
C ILE A 114 -16.03 -2.37 -0.45
N LEU A 115 -14.84 -2.40 -1.06
CA LEU A 115 -14.05 -1.22 -1.38
C LEU A 115 -14.79 -0.31 -2.37
N LEU A 116 -15.27 -0.88 -3.48
CA LEU A 116 -16.01 -0.13 -4.50
C LEU A 116 -17.31 0.47 -3.93
N ASP A 117 -18.10 -0.32 -3.20
CA ASP A 117 -19.33 0.15 -2.56
C ASP A 117 -19.06 1.30 -1.58
N PHE A 118 -17.95 1.24 -0.85
CA PHE A 118 -17.54 2.31 0.07
C PHE A 118 -17.14 3.57 -0.69
N ILE A 119 -16.24 3.46 -1.67
CA ILE A 119 -15.76 4.59 -2.45
C ILE A 119 -16.93 5.31 -3.14
N THR A 120 -17.84 4.56 -3.77
CA THR A 120 -19.03 5.14 -4.42
C THR A 120 -19.86 5.95 -3.42
N LYS A 121 -20.22 5.36 -2.27
CA LYS A 121 -21.02 6.06 -1.25
C LYS A 121 -20.33 7.27 -0.67
N SER A 122 -19.02 7.21 -0.45
CA SER A 122 -18.24 8.33 0.07
C SER A 122 -18.26 9.51 -0.91
N LEU A 123 -18.12 9.25 -2.21
CA LEU A 123 -18.15 10.28 -3.23
C LEU A 123 -19.56 10.88 -3.38
N GLU A 124 -20.62 10.06 -3.38
CA GLU A 124 -22.01 10.52 -3.42
C GLU A 124 -22.38 11.40 -2.23
N ALA A 125 -21.92 11.04 -1.02
CA ALA A 125 -22.16 11.83 0.19
C ALA A 125 -21.45 13.19 0.12
N SER A 126 -20.20 13.22 -0.38
CA SER A 126 -19.45 14.47 -0.53
C SER A 126 -20.06 15.40 -1.57
N GLU A 127 -20.66 14.88 -2.64
CA GLU A 127 -21.32 15.71 -3.67
C GLU A 127 -22.55 16.45 -3.12
N MET A 128 -23.29 15.83 -2.20
CA MET A 128 -24.43 16.48 -1.52
C MET A 128 -24.00 17.61 -0.57
N ASP A 129 -22.81 17.54 0.03
CA ASP A 129 -22.32 18.58 0.96
C ASP A 129 -21.89 19.87 0.24
N TYR A 130 -21.71 19.83 -1.09
CA TYR A 130 -21.38 20.99 -1.92
C TYR A 130 -22.60 21.69 -2.56
N LEU A 131 -23.80 21.11 -2.43
CA LEU A 131 -25.07 21.65 -2.95
C LEU A 131 -25.91 22.30 -1.86
#